data_AF-A0A963VPQ7-F1
#
_entry.id   AF-A0A963VPQ7-F1
#
_cell.length_a   1.000
_cell.length_b   1.000
_cell.length_c   1.000
_cell.angle_alpha   90.00
_cell.angle_beta   90.00
_cell.angle_gamma   90.00
#
_symmetry.space_group_name_H-M   'P 1'
#
loop_
_entity.id
_entity.type
_entity.pdbx_description
1 polymer ?
#
loop_
_entity_poly.entity_id
_entity_poly.type
_entity_poly.pdbx_seq_one_letter_code
_entity_poly.pdbx_strand_id
1 'polypeptide(L)' 'IFASATRDEWEDRFAGSDACVAPVLSMREAMEHPANVERGVFIQHDGVSQAAPAPRFSGTPGSVRSGATVPLEAALRAWG' A
#
# COMPACT_ATOMS: atom_id res chain seq x y z
N ILE A 1 30.50 8.15 4.89
CA ILE A 1 30.19 7.52 3.58
C ILE A 1 28.80 7.91 3.13
N PHE A 2 27.70 7.47 3.75
CA PHE A 2 26.35 7.82 3.28
C PHE A 2 26.08 9.32 3.07
N ALA A 3 26.63 10.21 3.90
CA ALA A 3 26.49 11.65 3.73
C ALA A 3 27.17 12.25 2.46
N SER A 4 27.93 11.47 1.68
CA SER A 4 28.63 11.95 0.48
C SER A 4 27.81 11.90 -0.80
N ALA A 5 26.58 11.39 -0.75
CA ALA A 5 25.65 11.31 -1.87
C ALA A 5 24.21 11.45 -1.33
N THR A 6 23.30 11.82 -2.22
CA THR A 6 21.88 11.96 -1.95
C THR A 6 21.22 10.61 -1.71
N ARG A 7 20.00 10.62 -1.13
CA ARG A 7 19.19 9.41 -0.95
C ARG A 7 18.97 8.68 -2.28
N ASP A 8 18.59 9.42 -3.31
CA ASP A 8 18.23 8.86 -4.62
C ASP A 8 19.45 8.26 -5.32
N GLU A 9 20.63 8.88 -5.20
CA GLU A 9 21.89 8.29 -5.71
C GLU A 9 22.26 6.98 -5.00
N TRP A 10 21.92 6.84 -3.72
CA TRP A 10 22.09 5.57 -3.00
C TRP A 10 21.05 4.54 -3.41
N GLU A 11 19.80 4.94 -3.57
CA GLU A 11 18.73 4.08 -4.08
C GLU A 11 19.10 3.48 -5.43
N ASP A 12 19.53 4.32 -6.38
CA ASP A 12 19.99 3.89 -7.71
C ASP A 12 21.20 2.95 -7.64
N ARG A 13 22.17 3.24 -6.75
CA ARG A 13 23.39 2.43 -6.62
C ARG A 13 23.11 1.06 -6.00
N PHE A 14 22.15 0.95 -5.10
CA PHE A 14 21.81 -0.30 -4.43
C PHE A 14 20.65 -1.06 -5.09
N ALA A 15 19.96 -0.46 -6.06
CA ALA A 15 18.89 -1.11 -6.82
C ALA A 15 19.37 -2.45 -7.41
N GLY A 16 18.62 -3.53 -7.12
CA GLY A 16 18.94 -4.88 -7.58
C GLY A 16 20.10 -5.58 -6.87
N SER A 17 20.69 -4.98 -5.83
CA SER A 17 21.72 -5.63 -5.01
C SER A 17 21.15 -6.28 -3.75
N ASP A 18 21.90 -7.21 -3.16
CA ASP A 18 21.58 -7.85 -1.86
C ASP A 18 22.10 -7.06 -0.64
N ALA A 19 22.32 -5.74 -0.79
CA ALA A 19 22.96 -4.90 0.24
C ALA A 19 22.04 -4.50 1.41
N CYS A 20 20.75 -4.90 1.40
CA CYS A 20 19.75 -4.55 2.41
C CYS A 20 19.64 -3.03 2.68
N VAL A 21 19.77 -2.20 1.63
CA VAL A 21 19.57 -0.74 1.69
C VAL A 21 18.26 -0.39 1.00
N ALA A 22 17.47 0.48 1.63
CA ALA A 22 16.24 1.02 1.09
C ALA A 22 16.12 2.52 1.41
N PRO A 23 15.47 3.31 0.53
CA PRO A 23 15.21 4.72 0.81
C PRO A 23 14.20 4.87 1.95
N VAL A 24 14.37 5.89 2.78
CA VAL A 24 13.30 6.36 3.67
C VAL A 24 12.40 7.28 2.85
N LEU A 25 11.18 6.81 2.57
CA LEU A 25 10.20 7.50 1.74
C LEU A 25 9.13 8.17 2.61
N SER A 26 8.67 9.34 2.18
CA SER A 26 7.41 9.90 2.65
C SER A 26 6.22 9.03 2.18
N MET A 27 5.05 9.21 2.80
CA MET A 27 3.84 8.49 2.36
C MET A 27 3.50 8.74 0.89
N ARG A 28 3.76 9.95 0.38
CA ARG A 28 3.50 10.30 -1.03
C ARG A 28 4.44 9.54 -1.96
N GLU A 29 5.74 9.58 -1.68
CA GLU A 29 6.74 8.85 -2.46
C GLU A 29 6.52 7.33 -2.39
N ALA A 30 6.14 6.80 -1.23
CA ALA A 30 5.83 5.38 -1.08
C ALA A 30 4.65 4.94 -1.98
N MET A 31 3.64 5.78 -2.17
CA MET A 31 2.51 5.47 -3.07
C MET A 31 2.92 5.41 -4.54
N GLU A 32 3.93 6.18 -4.93
CA GLU A 32 4.42 6.31 -6.32
C GLU A 32 5.65 5.42 -6.60
N HIS A 33 6.29 4.86 -5.58
CA HIS A 33 7.50 4.07 -5.71
C HIS A 33 7.27 2.82 -6.60
N PRO A 34 8.18 2.50 -7.56
CA PRO A 34 7.95 1.47 -8.57
C PRO A 34 7.50 0.12 -8.02
N ALA A 35 8.15 -0.36 -6.94
CA ALA A 35 7.77 -1.63 -6.32
C ALA A 35 6.33 -1.64 -5.76
N ASN A 36 5.83 -0.51 -5.26
CA ASN A 36 4.48 -0.41 -4.72
C ASN A 36 3.44 -0.24 -5.83
N VAL A 37 3.77 0.50 -6.90
CA VAL A 37 2.92 0.66 -8.09
C VAL A 37 2.76 -0.65 -8.83
N GLU A 38 3.86 -1.34 -9.15
CA GLU A 38 3.85 -2.63 -9.88
C GLU A 38 3.00 -3.66 -9.14
N ARG A 39 3.12 -3.68 -7.81
CA ARG A 39 2.34 -4.59 -6.98
C ARG A 39 0.91 -4.08 -6.81
N GLY A 40 0.60 -2.79 -6.91
CA GLY A 40 -0.70 -2.25 -6.51
C GLY A 40 -0.90 -2.33 -5.00
N VAL A 41 0.10 -1.88 -4.24
CA VAL A 41 0.05 -1.82 -2.77
C VAL A 41 -0.95 -0.75 -2.30
N PHE A 42 -1.06 0.35 -3.05
CA PHE A 42 -2.02 1.42 -2.81
C PHE A 42 -3.00 1.50 -3.98
N ILE A 43 -4.26 1.81 -3.66
CA ILE A 43 -5.35 1.93 -4.62
C ILE A 43 -6.15 3.21 -4.36
N GLN A 44 -6.82 3.72 -5.41
CA GLN A 44 -7.80 4.79 -5.29
C GLN A 44 -9.18 4.20 -5.02
N HIS A 45 -9.85 4.65 -3.97
CA HIS A 45 -11.22 4.27 -3.65
C HIS A 45 -11.93 5.45 -2.99
N ASP A 46 -13.13 5.78 -3.47
CA ASP A 46 -13.93 6.91 -2.98
C ASP A 46 -13.14 8.24 -2.90
N GLY A 47 -12.26 8.47 -3.88
CA GLY A 47 -11.42 9.68 -3.98
C GLY A 47 -10.22 9.73 -3.03
N VAL A 48 -9.94 8.64 -2.30
CA VAL A 48 -8.83 8.56 -1.34
C VAL A 48 -7.84 7.47 -1.78
N SER A 49 -6.56 7.80 -1.71
CA SER A 49 -5.49 6.80 -1.83
C SER A 49 -5.33 6.04 -0.52
N GLN A 50 -5.45 4.72 -0.57
CA GLN A 50 -5.32 3.86 0.61
C GLN A 50 -4.71 2.50 0.27
N ALA A 51 -4.25 1.77 1.28
CA ALA A 51 -3.68 0.45 1.09
C ALA A 51 -4.71 -0.55 0.53
N ALA A 52 -4.26 -1.40 -0.39
CA ALA A 52 -5.03 -2.54 -0.85
C ALA A 52 -5.14 -3.61 0.28
N PRO A 53 -6.19 -4.45 0.26
CA PRO A 53 -6.32 -5.54 1.23
C PRO A 53 -5.11 -6.47 1.23
N ALA A 54 -4.67 -6.87 2.42
CA ALA A 54 -3.54 -7.78 2.62
C ALA A 54 -3.89 -8.87 3.67
N PRO A 55 -3.33 -10.10 3.54
CA PRO A 55 -2.48 -10.57 2.45
C PRO A 55 -3.28 -10.81 1.16
N ARG A 56 -2.58 -11.15 0.06
CA ARG A 56 -3.21 -11.51 -1.21
C ARG A 56 -3.54 -12.99 -1.23
N PHE A 57 -4.78 -13.33 -1.55
CA PHE A 57 -5.25 -14.70 -1.67
C PHE A 57 -5.46 -15.04 -3.15
N SER A 58 -5.05 -16.23 -3.58
CA SER A 58 -5.21 -16.69 -4.96
C SER A 58 -6.63 -17.18 -5.28
N GLY A 59 -7.31 -17.82 -4.32
CA GLY A 59 -8.65 -18.36 -4.51
C GLY A 59 -9.78 -17.32 -4.34
N THR A 60 -9.69 -16.52 -3.27
CA THR A 60 -10.70 -15.50 -2.94
C THR A 60 -10.01 -14.16 -2.62
N PRO A 61 -9.60 -13.39 -3.65
CA PRO A 61 -8.96 -12.10 -3.44
C PRO A 61 -9.83 -11.15 -2.62
N GLY A 62 -9.21 -10.42 -1.69
CA GLY A 62 -9.88 -9.35 -0.96
C GLY A 62 -10.16 -8.14 -1.87
N SER A 63 -11.23 -7.42 -1.60
CA SER A 63 -11.59 -6.17 -2.29
C SER A 63 -11.96 -5.10 -1.28
N VAL A 64 -11.57 -3.86 -1.53
CA VAL A 64 -12.08 -2.72 -0.76
C VAL A 64 -13.57 -2.53 -1.06
N ARG A 65 -14.34 -2.21 -0.02
CA ARG A 65 -15.76 -1.85 -0.12
C ARG A 65 -15.99 -0.56 0.64
N SER A 66 -16.88 0.28 0.13
CA SER A 66 -17.36 1.45 0.85
C SER A 66 -18.06 0.99 2.13
N GLY A 67 -17.79 1.68 3.23
CA GLY A 67 -18.50 1.45 4.49
C GLY A 67 -19.99 1.76 4.34
N ALA A 68 -20.82 1.08 5.13
CA ALA A 68 -22.25 1.36 5.21
C ALA A 68 -22.62 1.73 6.65
N THR A 69 -23.40 2.79 6.80
CA THR A 69 -24.08 3.09 8.07
C THR A 69 -25.42 2.36 8.07
N VAL A 70 -25.63 1.47 9.03
CA VAL A 70 -26.88 0.71 9.16
C VAL A 70 -27.50 0.93 10.55
N PRO A 71 -28.83 1.08 10.66
CA PRO A 71 -29.51 1.08 11.95
C PRO A 71 -29.29 -0.25 12.69
N LEU A 72 -29.19 -0.20 14.02
CA LEU A 72 -28.92 -1.38 14.85
C LEU A 72 -29.98 -2.47 14.61
N GLU A 73 -31.25 -2.11 14.54
CA GLU A 73 -32.34 -3.07 14.35
C GLU A 73 -32.26 -3.78 12.99
N ALA A 74 -31.75 -3.09 11.97
CA ALA A 74 -31.52 -3.68 10.65
C ALA A 74 -30.33 -4.64 10.67
N ALA A 75 -29.26 -4.28 11.37
CA ALA A 75 -28.10 -5.17 11.54
C ALA A 75 -28.48 -6.45 12.31
N LEU A 76 -29.27 -6.33 13.38
CA LEU A 76 -29.76 -7.50 14.14
C LEU A 76 -30.60 -8.43 13.27
N ARG A 77 -31.57 -7.89 12.51
CA ARG A 77 -32.38 -8.72 11.58
C ARG A 77 -31.54 -9.44 10.52
N ALA A 78 -30.46 -8.83 10.06
CA ALA A 78 -29.57 -9.44 9.06
C ALA A 78 -28.71 -10.57 9.64
N TRP A 79 -28.48 -10.57 10.96
CA TRP A 79 -27.69 -11.58 11.65
C TRP A 79 -28.48 -12.80 12.15
N GLY A 80 -29.82 -12.71 12.17
CA GLY A 80 -30.71 -13.79 12.63
C GLY A 80 -30.93 -13.73 14.13
#